data_AF-A0A970I4F1-F1
#
_entry.id   AF-A0A970I4F1-F1
#
_cell.length_a   1.000
_cell.length_b   1.000
_cell.length_c   1.000
_cell.angle_alpha   90.00
_cell.angle_beta   90.00
_cell.angle_gamma   90.00
#
_symmetry.space_group_name_H-M   'P 1'
#
loop_
_entity.id
_entity.type
_entity.pdbx_description
1 polymer ?
#
loop_
_entity_poly.entity_id
_entity_poly.type
_entity_poly.pdbx_seq_one_letter_code
_entity_poly.pdbx_strand_id
1 'polypeptide(L)'
;DEHMIVEKKNGSLWMLVRTRYGIGESISNDWGNSWTPLIPSRIQHPPARFFITRLNSGNLLLVKHGPVDMKTGRSHLMAFISEDDGFSWSGGLLIDERSGVSYPDGQQTADGKIWITYDYSRTKDQNILMTTFTEDDILSGSSRKILEVFQSRRTISRGGK
;
A
#
# COMPACT_ATOMS: atom_id res chain seq x y z
N ASP A 1 11.03 -3.22 13.32
CA ASP A 1 10.41 -2.54 12.16
C ASP A 1 9.39 -3.43 11.48
N GLU A 2 8.49 -2.84 10.72
CA GLU A 2 7.38 -3.48 10.02
C GLU A 2 7.83 -3.76 8.57
N HIS A 3 7.92 -5.03 8.18
CA HIS A 3 8.31 -5.46 6.83
C HIS A 3 7.16 -6.17 6.11
N MET A 4 7.19 -6.14 4.79
CA MET A 4 6.35 -6.89 3.87
C MET A 4 7.25 -7.61 2.88
N ILE A 5 6.88 -8.82 2.45
CA ILE A 5 7.64 -9.60 1.47
C ILE A 5 6.69 -9.99 0.34
N VAL A 6 7.15 -9.85 -0.90
CA VAL A 6 6.48 -10.39 -2.09
C VAL A 6 7.47 -11.22 -2.91
N GLU A 7 7.02 -12.36 -3.42
CA GLU A 7 7.78 -13.13 -4.41
C GLU A 7 7.64 -12.45 -5.78
N LYS A 8 8.77 -12.21 -6.48
CA LYS A 8 8.85 -11.67 -7.84
C LYS A 8 8.60 -12.76 -8.89
N LYS A 9 8.27 -12.40 -10.14
CA LYS A 9 8.03 -13.35 -11.24
C LYS A 9 9.23 -14.27 -11.54
N ASN A 10 10.44 -13.85 -11.19
CA ASN A 10 11.66 -14.65 -11.33
C ASN A 10 11.94 -15.57 -10.12
N GLY A 11 11.04 -15.64 -9.14
CA GLY A 11 11.17 -16.47 -7.93
C GLY A 11 12.00 -15.86 -6.80
N SER A 12 12.56 -14.66 -6.97
CA SER A 12 13.26 -13.98 -5.86
C SER A 12 12.26 -13.34 -4.90
N LEU A 13 12.59 -13.28 -3.61
CA LEU A 13 11.78 -12.59 -2.62
C LEU A 13 12.25 -11.14 -2.50
N TRP A 14 11.31 -10.20 -2.56
CA TRP A 14 11.54 -8.78 -2.33
C TRP A 14 10.96 -8.35 -1.00
N MET A 15 11.84 -8.03 -0.06
CA MET A 15 11.47 -7.43 1.22
C MET A 15 11.46 -5.92 1.07
N LEU A 16 10.38 -5.32 1.54
CA LEU A 16 10.26 -3.90 1.78
C LEU A 16 10.04 -3.69 3.28
N VAL A 17 10.78 -2.77 3.89
CA VAL A 17 10.72 -2.54 5.33
C VAL A 17 10.65 -1.05 5.65
N ARG A 18 9.81 -0.71 6.63
CA ARG A 18 9.74 0.64 7.17
C ARG A 18 11.05 0.99 7.90
N THR A 19 11.61 2.15 7.59
CA THR A 19 12.81 2.70 8.26
C THR A 19 12.57 4.16 8.67
N ARG A 20 13.57 4.78 9.33
CA ARG A 20 13.54 6.22 9.65
C ARG A 20 13.63 7.13 8.42
N TYR A 21 14.29 6.67 7.35
CA TYR A 21 14.45 7.45 6.13
C TYR A 21 13.31 7.25 5.13
N GLY A 22 12.55 6.16 5.23
CA GLY A 22 11.43 5.84 4.36
C GLY A 22 11.25 4.34 4.25
N ILE A 23 11.27 3.81 3.02
CA ILE A 23 11.26 2.37 2.76
C ILE A 23 12.69 1.93 2.44
N GLY A 24 13.15 0.89 3.12
CA GLY A 24 14.32 0.11 2.72
C GLY A 24 13.89 -1.15 1.97
N GLU A 25 14.78 -1.68 1.14
CA GLU A 25 14.55 -2.90 0.39
C GLU A 25 15.74 -3.86 0.44
N SER A 26 15.43 -5.14 0.35
CA SER A 26 16.40 -6.24 0.29
C SER A 26 15.83 -7.40 -0.54
N ILE A 27 16.70 -8.15 -1.18
CA ILE A 27 16.35 -9.29 -2.03
C ILE A 27 16.91 -10.57 -1.44
N SER A 28 16.12 -11.65 -1.46
CA SER A 28 16.61 -13.01 -1.28
C SER A 28 16.44 -13.80 -2.57
N ASN A 29 17.46 -14.57 -2.93
CA ASN A 29 17.44 -15.50 -4.07
C ASN A 29 17.45 -16.97 -3.62
N ASP A 30 17.30 -17.21 -2.32
CA ASP A 30 17.41 -18.52 -1.67
C ASP A 30 16.26 -18.74 -0.66
N TRP A 31 15.04 -18.33 -1.05
CA TRP A 31 13.81 -18.55 -0.29
C TRP A 31 13.83 -17.98 1.14
N GLY A 32 14.50 -16.84 1.31
CA GLY A 32 14.55 -16.09 2.57
C GLY A 32 15.65 -16.54 3.52
N ASN A 33 16.51 -17.48 3.12
CA ASN A 33 17.63 -17.95 3.94
C ASN A 33 18.73 -16.88 4.09
N SER A 34 19.03 -16.15 3.01
CA SER A 34 19.93 -15.00 3.03
C SER A 34 19.36 -13.82 2.25
N TRP A 35 19.81 -12.62 2.62
CA TRP A 35 19.28 -11.36 2.11
C TRP A 35 20.43 -10.44 1.73
N THR A 36 20.28 -9.69 0.64
CA THR A 36 21.23 -8.63 0.30
C THR A 36 21.26 -7.56 1.41
N PRO A 37 22.34 -6.77 1.53
CA PRO A 37 22.34 -5.61 2.41
C PRO A 37 21.11 -4.72 2.16
N LEU A 38 20.53 -4.19 3.23
CA LEU A 38 19.38 -3.31 3.14
C LEU A 38 19.79 -1.97 2.51
N ILE A 39 19.13 -1.59 1.42
CA ILE A 39 19.36 -0.31 0.74
C ILE A 39 18.07 0.54 0.72
N PRO A 40 18.15 1.87 0.56
CA PRO A 40 16.95 2.68 0.36
C PRO A 40 16.20 2.27 -0.92
N SER A 41 14.88 2.12 -0.82
CA SER A 41 14.03 1.87 -1.98
C SER A 41 13.83 3.13 -2.82
N ARG A 42 13.51 2.95 -4.10
CA ARG A 42 13.11 4.04 -5.00
C ARG A 42 11.73 4.62 -4.65
N ILE A 43 10.91 3.88 -3.89
CA ILE A 43 9.60 4.32 -3.43
C ILE A 43 9.76 5.34 -2.30
N GLN A 44 9.43 6.60 -2.57
CA GLN A 44 9.49 7.67 -1.58
C GLN A 44 8.32 7.55 -0.60
N HIS A 45 8.62 7.57 0.69
CA HIS A 45 7.62 7.35 1.74
C HIS A 45 8.03 7.96 3.09
N PRO A 46 7.07 8.42 3.91
CA PRO A 46 7.33 8.71 5.33
C PRO A 46 7.70 7.46 6.14
N PRO A 47 8.19 7.63 7.38
CA PRO A 47 8.38 6.55 8.36
C PRO A 47 7.03 6.00 8.86
N ALA A 48 6.30 5.31 7.99
CA ALA A 48 4.96 4.78 8.21
C ALA A 48 4.81 3.39 7.58
N ARG A 49 3.87 2.60 8.09
CA ARG A 49 3.45 1.34 7.46
C ARG A 49 2.88 1.61 6.07
N PHE A 50 3.15 0.68 5.17
CA PHE A 50 2.61 0.57 3.81
C PHE A 50 2.16 -0.89 3.63
N PHE A 51 1.43 -1.17 2.56
CA PHE A 51 0.97 -2.51 2.22
C PHE A 51 1.36 -2.84 0.78
N ILE A 52 1.85 -4.04 0.55
CA ILE A 52 2.19 -4.52 -0.79
C ILE A 52 1.83 -6.01 -0.88
N THR A 53 1.23 -6.41 -2.00
CA THR A 53 0.84 -7.80 -2.26
C THR A 53 0.80 -8.09 -3.76
N ARG A 54 0.88 -9.38 -4.13
CA ARG A 54 0.62 -9.83 -5.50
C ARG A 54 -0.87 -10.14 -5.65
N LEU A 55 -1.48 -9.57 -6.68
CA LEU A 55 -2.87 -9.80 -7.05
C LEU A 55 -3.03 -11.08 -7.87
N ASN A 56 -4.28 -11.56 -8.00
CA ASN A 56 -4.65 -12.72 -8.81
C ASN A 56 -4.24 -12.59 -10.29
N SER A 57 -4.14 -11.36 -10.80
CA SER A 57 -3.63 -11.03 -12.14
C SER A 57 -2.13 -11.29 -12.31
N GLY A 58 -1.41 -11.45 -11.20
CA GLY A 58 0.05 -11.49 -11.17
C GLY A 58 0.70 -10.11 -11.12
N ASN A 59 -0.06 -9.02 -11.05
CA ASN A 59 0.47 -7.68 -10.81
C ASN A 59 0.69 -7.42 -9.31
N LEU A 60 1.50 -6.40 -8.98
CA LEU A 60 1.67 -5.95 -7.60
C LEU A 60 0.73 -4.79 -7.30
N LEU A 61 0.07 -4.86 -6.14
CA LEU A 61 -0.63 -3.74 -5.52
C LEU A 61 0.28 -3.13 -4.45
N LEU A 62 0.45 -1.81 -4.46
CA LEU A 62 1.06 -1.04 -3.38
C LEU A 62 0.05 -0.04 -2.83
N VAL A 63 -0.11 -0.01 -1.51
CA VAL A 63 -0.86 1.03 -0.80
C VAL A 63 0.08 1.79 0.14
N LYS A 64 0.23 3.10 -0.11
CA LYS A 64 1.19 3.95 0.59
C LYS A 64 0.73 5.41 0.67
N HIS A 65 1.49 6.27 1.34
CA HIS A 65 1.18 7.69 1.47
C HIS A 65 1.82 8.52 0.35
N GLY A 66 1.01 9.32 -0.36
CA GLY A 66 1.41 10.23 -1.45
C GLY A 66 1.73 9.56 -2.79
N PRO A 67 2.11 10.32 -3.85
CA PRO A 67 2.65 9.78 -5.10
C PRO A 67 3.96 8.99 -4.90
N VAL A 68 4.23 7.94 -5.70
CA VAL A 68 5.37 7.02 -5.54
C VAL A 68 6.75 7.71 -5.45
N ASP A 69 6.93 8.79 -6.19
CA ASP A 69 8.15 9.58 -6.29
C ASP A 69 8.22 10.74 -5.29
N MET A 70 7.24 10.88 -4.41
CA MET A 70 7.16 11.98 -3.45
C MET A 70 7.09 11.48 -2.00
N LYS A 71 7.94 12.02 -1.14
CA LYS A 71 7.88 11.80 0.31
C LYS A 71 6.94 12.82 0.94
N THR A 72 5.77 12.34 1.38
CA THR A 72 4.77 13.14 2.10
C THR A 72 4.80 12.89 3.60
N GLY A 73 3.90 13.53 4.35
CA GLY A 73 3.51 13.08 5.69
C GLY A 73 2.58 11.86 5.63
N ARG A 74 2.00 11.49 6.78
CA ARG A 74 0.94 10.47 6.88
C ARG A 74 -0.41 11.03 6.39
N SER A 75 -0.49 11.27 5.09
CA SER A 75 -1.66 11.78 4.38
C SER A 75 -1.70 11.21 2.96
N HIS A 76 -2.82 11.38 2.26
CA HIS A 76 -3.02 10.91 0.89
C HIS A 76 -2.70 9.42 0.76
N LEU A 77 -3.47 8.58 1.45
CA LEU A 77 -3.35 7.13 1.27
C LEU A 77 -3.80 6.79 -0.16
N MET A 78 -2.93 6.16 -0.93
CA MET A 78 -3.10 5.88 -2.35
C MET A 78 -2.77 4.43 -2.68
N ALA A 79 -3.48 3.84 -3.65
CA ALA A 79 -3.20 2.52 -4.22
C ALA A 79 -2.57 2.64 -5.61
N PHE A 80 -1.61 1.77 -5.93
CA PHE A 80 -0.90 1.74 -7.20
C PHE A 80 -0.75 0.30 -7.69
N ILE A 81 -0.76 0.13 -9.02
CA ILE A 81 -0.46 -1.15 -9.67
C ILE A 81 0.92 -1.10 -10.33
N SER A 82 1.65 -2.20 -10.23
CA SER A 82 2.87 -2.45 -11.01
C SER A 82 2.75 -3.78 -11.74
N GLU A 83 2.95 -3.74 -13.06
CA GLU A 83 2.92 -4.91 -13.95
C GLU A 83 4.31 -5.55 -14.09
N ASP A 84 5.35 -4.85 -13.65
CA ASP A 84 6.77 -5.15 -13.85
C ASP A 84 7.51 -5.40 -12.52
N ASP A 85 6.84 -6.00 -11.53
CA ASP A 85 7.42 -6.32 -10.22
C ASP A 85 8.11 -5.13 -9.50
N GLY A 86 7.48 -3.96 -9.56
CA GLY A 86 7.84 -2.77 -8.79
C GLY A 86 8.80 -1.81 -9.49
N PHE A 87 9.17 -2.05 -10.76
CA PHE A 87 10.04 -1.12 -11.51
C PHE A 87 9.31 0.17 -11.88
N SER A 88 8.04 0.09 -12.27
CA SER A 88 7.16 1.22 -12.56
C SER A 88 5.79 1.04 -11.90
N TRP A 89 5.07 2.16 -11.75
CA TRP A 89 3.79 2.22 -11.04
C TRP A 89 2.78 3.05 -11.83
N SER A 90 1.51 2.64 -11.80
CA SER A 90 0.38 3.36 -12.38
C SER A 90 0.19 4.77 -11.80
N GLY A 91 -0.71 5.59 -12.37
CA GLY A 91 -1.06 6.92 -11.84
C GLY A 91 -1.68 6.92 -10.44
N GLY A 92 -2.22 5.79 -10.01
CA GLY A 92 -2.72 5.54 -8.67
C GLY A 92 -4.15 6.04 -8.40
N LEU A 93 -4.73 5.51 -7.32
CA LEU A 93 -6.08 5.78 -6.85
C LEU A 93 -6.04 6.34 -5.43
N LEU A 94 -6.57 7.55 -5.23
CA LEU A 94 -6.66 8.16 -3.91
C LEU A 94 -7.75 7.48 -3.08
N ILE A 95 -7.35 6.92 -1.93
CA ILE A 95 -8.25 6.28 -0.96
C ILE A 95 -8.71 7.29 0.09
N ASP A 96 -7.78 8.11 0.60
CA ASP A 96 -8.06 9.05 1.68
C ASP A 96 -7.05 10.20 1.69
N GLU A 97 -7.53 11.43 1.47
CA GLU A 97 -6.73 12.65 1.40
C GLU A 97 -6.24 13.14 2.78
N ARG A 98 -6.94 12.73 3.84
CA ARG A 98 -6.79 13.37 5.16
C ARG A 98 -5.43 13.09 5.79
N SER A 99 -4.98 14.03 6.62
CA SER A 99 -3.86 13.78 7.53
C SER A 99 -4.26 12.83 8.64
N GLY A 100 -3.32 12.00 9.11
CA GLY A 100 -3.54 11.06 10.21
C GLY A 100 -4.09 9.70 9.79
N VAL A 101 -4.18 9.44 8.48
CA VAL A 101 -4.37 8.08 7.94
C VAL A 101 -3.09 7.27 8.09
N SER A 102 -3.20 5.99 8.43
CA SER A 102 -2.01 5.16 8.61
C SER A 102 -2.35 3.67 8.62
N TYR A 103 -1.32 2.81 8.57
CA TYR A 103 -1.46 1.36 8.77
C TYR A 103 -2.41 0.69 7.76
N PRO A 104 -2.20 0.91 6.44
CA PRO A 104 -2.94 0.13 5.46
C PRO A 104 -2.61 -1.37 5.61
N ASP A 105 -3.63 -2.18 5.38
CA ASP A 105 -3.55 -3.62 5.17
C ASP A 105 -4.70 -4.04 4.26
N GLY A 106 -4.63 -5.21 3.64
CA GLY A 106 -5.67 -5.62 2.73
C GLY A 106 -5.58 -7.02 2.16
N GLN A 107 -6.61 -7.36 1.39
CA GLN A 107 -6.71 -8.66 0.72
C GLN A 107 -7.58 -8.54 -0.54
N GLN A 108 -7.23 -9.31 -1.56
CA GLN A 108 -8.07 -9.49 -2.74
C GLN A 108 -8.94 -10.75 -2.58
N THR A 109 -10.23 -10.63 -2.90
CA THR A 109 -11.17 -11.74 -2.96
C THR A 109 -11.12 -12.42 -4.33
N ALA A 110 -11.68 -13.64 -4.43
CA ALA A 110 -11.64 -14.44 -5.66
C ALA A 110 -12.34 -13.79 -6.86
N ASP A 111 -13.33 -12.91 -6.61
CA ASP A 111 -14.03 -12.11 -7.63
C ASP A 111 -13.24 -10.84 -8.05
N GLY A 112 -11.98 -10.71 -7.62
CA GLY A 112 -11.08 -9.63 -8.02
C GLY A 112 -11.21 -8.35 -7.20
N LYS A 113 -12.15 -8.30 -6.25
CA LYS A 113 -12.35 -7.14 -5.38
C LYS A 113 -11.24 -7.03 -4.33
N ILE A 114 -10.69 -5.84 -4.16
CA ILE A 114 -9.63 -5.51 -3.21
C ILE A 114 -10.28 -4.81 -2.02
N TRP A 115 -10.00 -5.29 -0.82
CA TRP A 115 -10.43 -4.69 0.45
C TRP A 115 -9.22 -4.12 1.17
N ILE A 116 -9.29 -2.84 1.53
CA ILE A 116 -8.24 -2.16 2.29
C ILE A 116 -8.81 -1.69 3.63
N THR A 117 -8.14 -2.04 4.71
CA THR A 117 -8.34 -1.46 6.05
C THR A 117 -7.22 -0.51 6.40
N TYR A 118 -7.52 0.54 7.16
CA TYR A 118 -6.51 1.48 7.64
C TYR A 118 -7.02 2.28 8.84
N ASP A 119 -6.08 2.81 9.62
CA ASP A 119 -6.36 3.63 10.78
C ASP A 119 -6.55 5.09 10.38
N TYR A 120 -7.38 5.81 11.13
CA TYR A 120 -7.49 7.26 11.10
C TYR A 120 -7.41 7.84 12.52
N SER A 121 -6.60 8.88 12.68
CA SER A 121 -6.48 9.63 13.94
C SER A 121 -6.07 8.72 15.11
N ARG A 122 -5.01 7.91 14.90
CA ARG A 122 -4.54 6.86 15.82
C ARG A 122 -4.34 7.26 17.28
N THR A 123 -4.10 8.53 17.59
CA THR A 123 -3.87 9.00 18.97
C THR A 123 -5.12 9.59 19.61
N LYS A 124 -6.09 10.01 18.81
CA LYS A 124 -7.30 10.69 19.28
C LYS A 124 -8.53 9.83 19.02
N ASP A 125 -8.99 9.76 17.76
CA ASP A 125 -10.26 9.09 17.44
C ASP A 125 -10.11 7.57 17.30
N GLN A 126 -8.90 7.07 17.01
CA GLN A 126 -8.57 5.64 16.97
C GLN A 126 -9.54 4.82 16.09
N ASN A 127 -9.97 5.39 14.96
CA ASN A 127 -10.91 4.73 14.07
C ASN A 127 -10.18 3.78 13.13
N ILE A 128 -10.79 2.62 12.86
CA ILE A 128 -10.40 1.75 11.75
C ILE A 128 -11.45 1.90 10.66
N LEU A 129 -10.99 2.22 9.45
CA LEU A 129 -11.81 2.34 8.26
C LEU A 129 -11.51 1.21 7.29
N MET A 130 -12.49 0.95 6.43
CA MET A 130 -12.40 -0.02 5.35
C MET A 130 -12.99 0.57 4.08
N THR A 131 -12.36 0.31 2.94
CA THR A 131 -12.94 0.59 1.62
C THR A 131 -12.64 -0.55 0.66
N THR A 132 -13.21 -0.48 -0.54
CA THR A 132 -13.02 -1.50 -1.56
C THR A 132 -13.05 -0.91 -2.97
N PHE A 133 -12.29 -1.54 -3.87
CA PHE A 133 -12.15 -1.20 -5.28
C PHE A 133 -11.61 -2.43 -6.03
N THR A 134 -11.48 -2.34 -7.34
CA THR A 134 -10.86 -3.37 -8.19
C THR A 134 -9.52 -2.89 -8.71
N GLU A 135 -8.75 -3.79 -9.32
CA GLU A 135 -7.52 -3.42 -10.04
C GLU A 135 -7.80 -2.44 -11.18
N ASP A 136 -8.86 -2.67 -11.96
CA ASP A 136 -9.29 -1.79 -13.05
C ASP A 136 -9.65 -0.38 -12.56
N ASP A 137 -10.24 -0.26 -11.37
CA ASP A 137 -10.54 1.03 -10.77
C ASP A 137 -9.27 1.87 -10.57
N ILE A 138 -8.14 1.22 -10.21
CA ILE A 138 -6.83 1.89 -10.04
C ILE A 138 -6.25 2.27 -11.40
N LEU A 139 -6.29 1.36 -12.36
CA LEU A 139 -5.73 1.57 -13.70
C LEU A 139 -6.51 2.60 -14.51
N SER A 140 -7.80 2.77 -14.25
CA SER A 140 -8.67 3.70 -14.98
C SER A 140 -8.26 5.18 -14.83
N GLY A 141 -7.56 5.56 -13.76
CA GLY A 141 -7.26 6.96 -13.43
C GLY A 141 -8.50 7.85 -13.26
N SER A 142 -9.69 7.26 -13.09
CA SER A 142 -10.95 7.97 -13.13
C SER A 142 -11.19 8.78 -11.85
N SER A 143 -11.34 10.10 -11.97
CA SER A 143 -11.72 10.95 -10.83
C SER A 143 -13.10 10.60 -10.26
N ARG A 144 -14.01 10.06 -11.10
CA ARG A 144 -15.29 9.52 -10.62
C ARG A 144 -15.06 8.35 -9.67
N LYS A 145 -14.05 7.53 -9.94
CA LYS A 145 -13.77 6.36 -9.12
C LYS A 145 -13.16 6.71 -7.76
N ILE A 146 -12.35 7.76 -7.70
CA ILE A 146 -11.91 8.37 -6.44
C ILE A 146 -13.12 8.74 -5.57
N LEU A 147 -14.13 9.40 -6.14
CA LEU A 147 -15.33 9.79 -5.40
C LEU A 147 -16.12 8.56 -4.89
N GLU A 148 -16.27 7.54 -5.72
CA GLU A 148 -17.00 6.32 -5.34
C GLU A 148 -16.29 5.56 -4.21
N VAL A 149 -14.95 5.47 -4.24
CA VAL A 149 -14.14 4.85 -3.16
C VAL A 149 -14.23 5.63 -1.86
N PHE A 150 -14.23 6.97 -1.94
CA PHE A 150 -14.44 7.84 -0.79
C PHE A 150 -15.82 7.62 -0.17
N GLN A 151 -16.86 7.49 -0.99
CA GLN A 151 -18.24 7.25 -0.55
C GLN A 151 -18.46 5.83 -0.01
N SER A 152 -17.73 4.83 -0.52
CA SER A 152 -17.83 3.45 -0.04
C SER A 152 -17.08 3.18 1.26
N ARG A 153 -16.28 4.13 1.73
CA ARG A 153 -15.50 4.03 2.97
C ARG A 153 -16.41 3.90 4.19
N ARG A 154 -16.12 2.93 5.05
CA ARG A 154 -16.88 2.64 6.28
C ARG A 154 -15.97 2.64 7.48
N THR A 155 -16.43 3.19 8.60
CA THR A 155 -15.79 2.95 9.90
C THR A 155 -16.21 1.57 10.39
N ILE A 156 -15.24 0.66 10.54
CA ILE A 156 -15.48 -0.72 11.00
C ILE A 156 -15.13 -0.91 12.49
N SER A 157 -14.36 0.02 13.07
CA SER A 157 -14.15 0.11 14.51
C SER A 157 -14.02 1.58 14.91
N ARG A 158 -14.65 1.94 16.03
CA ARG A 158 -14.52 3.27 16.66
C ARG A 158 -13.74 3.11 17.95
N GLY A 159 -12.61 3.78 18.07
CA GLY A 159 -11.85 3.85 19.32
C GLY A 159 -12.13 5.15 20.09
N GLY A 160 -11.29 5.43 21.11
CA GLY A 160 -11.28 6.73 21.79
C GLY A 160 -12.50 7.06 22.66
N LYS A 161 -13.19 6.06 23.23
CA LYS A 161 -14.12 6.30 24.35
C LYS A 161 -13.38 6.51 25.66
#